data_AF-A0A0H5DNN7-F1
#
_entry.id   AF-A0A0H5DNN7-F1
#
_cell.length_a   1.000
_cell.length_b   1.000
_cell.length_c   1.000
_cell.angle_alpha   90.00
_cell.angle_beta   90.00
_cell.angle_gamma   90.00
#
_symmetry.space_group_name_H-M   'P 1'
#
loop_
_entity.id
_entity.type
_entity.pdbx_description
1 polymer ?
#
loop_
_entity_poly.entity_id
_entity_poly.type
_entity_poly.pdbx_seq_one_letter_code
_entity_poly.pdbx_strand_id
1 'polypeptide(L)'
;MTLSPQQLSANLQELYYEAHVGGQPELVPSLFSNHVYSSGSGFGRFWKVIYAVIGFFFGHGLKNERLKTVLMKVVQSYQQFQKEIEPVFKRYQTLIGERCEGYESRTDLYKNLRWQIHHWNDRTMPFVKLILKRKTAKVEQLIRTYFSGENIEAPEESGNPFIFPSTKEIASYQRLIDLEELSEDFYPYYPLAKLAMEKPLTKTEEQELGDWIERVESLEVKQKKLRRSLEALIHNISAMNSSPVAKEPSLVLLEIELLKRGLNTLTKEDPKHIEWRKTLKKGDTVPINGTPYTLGEEIRYLKSTPNQNLVFLCREREDAVVVIGKNLSTLEIRRQLQRDVSSGLVPPTWIEIGEDGKAALQERMLKHISQIEWKSSHELKQADNPFLRPFIGLIRFMVQIEKTPKNIPFEYLYFSRDCILKCIKPTQLVPFDYGSLELLALYASKKNQVIFNTIVTKSSLFQYGQRRFFEDIISTFEQEGNLSPKAIASLSTHMITNSSVIDRGEALSESVRTLFKRIEKKIHLRYQVEDPDALKKAIRRHIRIRYNAEKARSFFFPKFSKRVMNQIQGDLRLQLKEGFSF
;
A
#
# COMPACT_ATOMS: atom_id res chain seq x y z
N MET A 1 0.66 36.71 41.89
CA MET A 1 0.32 37.28 40.56
C MET A 1 0.84 36.35 39.50
N THR A 2 -0.07 35.78 38.73
CA THR A 2 0.19 34.91 37.58
C THR A 2 0.81 35.72 36.44
N LEU A 3 1.71 35.12 35.65
CA LEU A 3 2.26 35.76 34.45
C LEU A 3 1.18 35.93 33.39
N SER A 4 1.29 36.95 32.54
CA SER A 4 0.45 37.00 31.33
C SER A 4 0.85 35.90 30.34
N PRO A 5 -0.05 35.48 29.42
CA PRO A 5 0.28 34.48 28.41
C PRO A 5 1.49 34.86 27.53
N GLN A 6 1.70 36.15 27.26
CA GLN A 6 2.84 36.66 26.49
C GLN A 6 4.14 36.55 27.30
N GLN A 7 4.09 36.90 28.59
CA GLN A 7 5.24 36.78 29.49
C GLN A 7 5.67 35.33 29.70
N LEU A 8 4.69 34.42 29.85
CA LEU A 8 4.97 32.99 29.92
C LEU A 8 5.66 32.51 28.64
N SER A 9 5.10 32.82 27.47
CA SER A 9 5.69 32.41 26.19
C SER A 9 7.12 32.91 26.02
N ALA A 10 7.38 34.17 26.32
CA ALA A 10 8.71 34.76 26.22
C ALA A 10 9.70 34.07 27.17
N ASN A 11 9.30 33.77 28.41
CA ASN A 11 10.12 33.00 29.35
C ASN A 11 10.41 31.57 28.82
N LEU A 12 9.42 30.87 28.27
CA LEU A 12 9.63 29.54 27.69
C LEU A 12 10.54 29.56 26.46
N GLN A 13 10.49 30.63 25.65
CA GLN A 13 11.41 30.83 24.51
C GLN A 13 12.85 31.04 24.98
N GLU A 14 13.07 31.83 26.02
CA GLU A 14 14.41 32.02 26.62
C GLU A 14 14.96 30.72 27.19
N LEU A 15 14.13 29.93 27.88
CA LEU A 15 14.49 28.58 28.34
C LEU A 15 14.81 27.63 27.18
N TYR A 16 14.02 27.69 26.10
CA TYR A 16 14.26 26.90 24.89
C TYR A 16 15.57 27.30 24.19
N TYR A 17 15.83 28.60 24.07
CA TYR A 17 17.04 29.11 23.46
C TYR A 17 18.28 28.69 24.26
N GLU A 18 18.26 28.88 25.58
CA GLU A 18 19.35 28.51 26.47
C GLU A 18 19.74 27.03 26.37
N ALA A 19 18.75 26.17 26.15
CA ALA A 19 18.97 24.74 25.96
C ALA A 19 19.77 24.38 24.69
N HIS A 20 19.80 25.26 23.69
CA HIS A 20 20.44 25.03 22.38
C HIS A 20 21.75 25.80 22.19
N VAL A 21 22.04 26.81 23.00
CA VAL A 21 23.29 27.58 22.90
C VAL A 21 24.50 26.75 23.37
N GLY A 22 25.58 26.74 22.58
CA GLY A 22 26.86 26.12 22.92
C GLY A 22 27.65 26.94 23.95
N GLY A 23 28.46 26.29 24.81
CA GLY A 23 29.15 26.92 25.95
C GLY A 23 28.44 26.68 27.29
N GLN A 24 28.89 27.34 28.38
CA GLN A 24 28.18 27.37 29.68
C GLN A 24 27.09 28.45 29.65
N PRO A 25 25.82 28.08 29.48
CA PRO A 25 24.72 29.01 29.48
C PRO A 25 24.29 29.24 30.93
N GLU A 26 24.02 30.50 31.28
CA GLU A 26 23.58 30.88 32.62
C GLU A 26 22.35 31.78 32.49
N LEU A 27 21.20 31.32 33.00
CA LEU A 27 20.00 32.16 33.02
C LEU A 27 20.17 33.31 34.02
N VAL A 28 19.63 34.47 33.66
CA VAL A 28 19.62 35.65 34.52
C VAL A 28 18.19 36.20 34.62
N PRO A 29 17.66 36.40 35.84
CA PRO A 29 16.32 36.93 36.02
C PRO A 29 16.34 38.46 36.06
N SER A 30 15.29 39.11 35.59
CA SER A 30 15.11 40.54 35.84
C SER A 30 14.95 40.83 37.35
N LEU A 31 15.57 41.92 37.84
CA LEU A 31 15.35 42.39 39.21
C LEU A 31 13.93 42.92 39.39
N PHE A 32 13.39 43.61 38.38
CA PHE A 32 12.14 44.36 38.50
C PHE A 32 10.93 43.64 37.88
N SER A 33 11.16 42.65 37.00
CA SER A 33 10.10 41.88 36.36
C SER A 33 10.20 40.38 36.64
N ASN A 34 9.16 39.62 36.30
CA ASN A 34 9.15 38.16 36.41
C ASN A 34 9.60 37.51 35.08
N HIS A 35 10.62 38.08 34.45
CA HIS A 35 11.16 37.59 33.19
C HIS A 35 12.56 37.02 33.38
N VAL A 36 12.87 35.97 32.63
CA VAL A 36 14.18 35.31 32.60
C VAL A 36 14.79 35.49 31.22
N TYR A 37 16.10 35.76 31.18
CA TYR A 37 16.85 35.93 29.94
C TYR A 37 18.03 34.94 29.90
N SER A 38 18.42 34.53 28.70
CA SER A 38 19.72 33.94 28.43
C SER A 38 20.83 34.98 28.62
N SER A 39 21.82 34.71 29.48
CA SER A 39 22.92 35.67 29.71
C SER A 39 23.82 35.91 28.48
N GLY A 40 23.71 35.08 27.44
CA GLY A 40 24.48 35.20 26.21
C GLY A 40 23.90 36.18 25.18
N SER A 41 22.65 36.64 25.34
CA SER A 41 21.93 37.44 24.34
C SER A 41 21.16 38.61 24.96
N GLY A 42 20.89 39.63 24.12
CA GLY A 42 19.99 40.75 24.42
C GLY A 42 20.14 41.38 25.80
N PHE A 43 19.01 41.58 26.48
CA PHE A 43 18.94 42.10 27.86
C PHE A 43 19.55 41.16 28.90
N GLY A 44 19.77 39.88 28.60
CA GLY A 44 20.45 38.97 29.51
C GLY A 44 21.93 39.33 29.72
N ARG A 45 22.61 39.88 28.70
CA ARG A 45 23.97 40.43 28.88
C ARG A 45 23.99 41.58 29.89
N PHE A 46 23.00 42.46 29.80
CA PHE A 46 22.84 43.59 30.70
C PHE A 46 22.59 43.11 32.14
N TRP A 47 21.64 42.19 32.34
CA TRP A 47 21.36 41.63 33.67
C TRP A 47 22.56 40.87 34.25
N LYS A 48 23.33 40.16 33.43
CA LYS A 48 24.57 39.50 33.86
C LYS A 48 25.55 40.49 34.48
N VAL A 49 25.76 41.64 33.84
CA VAL A 49 26.64 42.70 34.36
C VAL A 49 26.09 43.27 35.67
N ILE A 50 24.78 43.53 35.75
CA ILE A 50 24.15 43.99 37.00
C ILE A 50 24.37 43.01 38.14
N TYR A 51 24.14 41.71 37.94
CA TYR A 51 24.38 40.71 39.00
C TYR A 51 25.86 40.51 39.33
N ALA A 52 26.77 40.79 38.40
CA ALA A 52 28.20 40.80 38.71
C ALA A 52 28.55 41.96 39.66
N VAL A 53 28.00 43.16 39.42
CA VAL A 53 28.17 44.32 40.30
C VAL A 53 27.51 44.08 41.66
N ILE A 54 26.24 43.64 41.68
CA ILE A 54 25.53 43.35 42.93
C ILE A 54 26.21 42.21 43.69
N GLY A 55 26.67 41.17 42.99
CA GLY A 55 27.35 40.03 43.59
C GLY A 55 28.67 40.41 44.25
N PHE A 56 29.38 41.43 43.73
CA PHE A 56 30.58 41.97 44.35
C PHE A 56 30.31 42.62 45.71
N PHE A 57 29.16 43.29 45.88
CA PHE A 57 28.83 44.00 47.13
C PHE A 57 27.97 43.18 48.11
N PHE A 58 27.14 42.25 47.62
CA PHE A 58 26.10 41.57 48.41
C PHE A 58 26.10 40.03 48.25
N GLY A 59 27.06 39.47 47.51
CA GLY A 59 27.16 38.03 47.26
C GLY A 59 26.24 37.50 46.15
N HIS A 60 26.50 36.27 45.69
CA HIS A 60 25.80 35.66 44.54
C HIS A 60 24.42 35.05 44.88
N GLY A 61 24.03 34.98 46.16
CA GLY A 61 22.78 34.36 46.61
C GLY A 61 21.52 35.01 46.01
N LEU A 62 21.51 36.34 45.90
CA LEU A 62 20.37 37.11 45.40
C LEU A 62 19.95 36.70 43.98
N LYS A 63 20.92 36.48 43.09
CA LYS A 63 20.67 36.05 41.71
C LYS A 63 19.95 34.70 41.69
N ASN A 64 20.45 33.75 42.47
CA ASN A 64 19.93 32.39 42.49
C ASN A 64 18.54 32.32 43.12
N GLU A 65 18.30 33.02 44.24
CA GLU A 65 16.98 33.12 44.86
C GLU A 65 15.96 33.79 43.93
N ARG A 66 16.37 34.88 43.26
CA ARG A 66 15.51 35.56 42.31
C ARG A 66 15.19 34.68 41.11
N LEU A 67 16.18 33.96 40.59
CA LEU A 67 16.00 33.07 39.45
C LEU A 67 15.05 31.94 39.80
N LYS A 68 15.25 31.31 40.96
CA LYS A 68 14.33 30.30 41.50
C LYS A 68 12.91 30.84 41.61
N THR A 69 12.74 32.03 42.18
CA THR A 69 11.42 32.69 42.31
C THR A 69 10.74 32.91 40.95
N VAL A 70 11.48 33.41 39.95
CA VAL A 70 10.93 33.66 38.61
C VAL A 70 10.56 32.33 37.93
N LEU A 71 11.43 31.33 38.01
CA LEU A 71 11.18 30.01 37.43
C LEU A 71 9.97 29.31 38.07
N MET A 72 9.79 29.43 39.39
CA MET A 72 8.61 28.93 40.08
C MET A 72 7.33 29.61 39.60
N LYS A 73 7.35 30.92 39.39
CA LYS A 73 6.21 31.65 38.80
C LYS A 73 5.92 31.21 37.37
N VAL A 74 6.95 30.90 36.57
CA VAL A 74 6.79 30.36 35.21
C VAL A 74 6.08 29.01 35.25
N VAL A 75 6.50 28.10 36.13
CA VAL A 75 5.85 26.80 36.34
C VAL A 75 4.40 26.96 36.78
N GLN A 76 4.15 27.73 37.83
CA GLN A 76 2.80 27.96 38.35
C GLN A 76 1.87 28.56 37.29
N SER A 77 2.37 29.53 36.52
CA SER A 77 1.59 30.14 35.44
C SER A 77 1.32 29.15 34.31
N TYR A 78 2.31 28.33 33.94
CA TYR A 78 2.12 27.27 32.96
C TYR A 78 1.03 26.28 33.40
N GLN A 79 1.11 25.77 34.63
CA GLN A 79 0.12 24.84 35.20
C GLN A 79 -1.27 25.48 35.30
N GLN A 80 -1.37 26.76 35.68
CA GLN A 80 -2.64 27.48 35.72
C GLN A 80 -3.25 27.60 34.32
N PHE A 81 -2.51 28.13 33.32
CA PHE A 81 -3.05 28.26 31.96
C PHE A 81 -3.38 26.90 31.34
N GLN A 82 -2.67 25.85 31.75
CA GLN A 82 -3.01 24.50 31.33
C GLN A 82 -4.39 24.05 31.87
N LYS A 83 -4.70 24.33 33.15
CA LYS A 83 -6.03 24.06 33.73
C LYS A 83 -7.12 24.89 33.02
N GLU A 84 -6.78 26.10 32.56
CA GLU A 84 -7.70 26.97 31.82
C GLU A 84 -7.93 26.52 30.36
N ILE A 85 -6.92 25.96 29.67
CA ILE A 85 -7.04 25.50 28.28
C ILE A 85 -7.65 24.09 28.17
N GLU A 86 -7.57 23.25 29.19
CA GLU A 86 -8.17 21.90 29.18
C GLU A 86 -9.67 21.87 28.79
N PRO A 87 -10.56 22.71 29.36
CA PRO A 87 -11.95 22.77 28.91
C PRO A 87 -12.09 23.27 27.47
N VAL A 88 -11.16 24.08 26.95
CA VAL A 88 -11.14 24.53 25.54
C VAL A 88 -10.90 23.34 24.62
N PHE A 89 -9.95 22.47 24.96
CA PHE A 89 -9.70 21.23 24.22
C PHE A 89 -10.91 20.30 24.22
N LYS A 90 -11.50 20.05 25.40
CA LYS A 90 -12.71 19.20 25.51
C LYS A 90 -13.86 19.76 24.69
N ARG A 91 -14.08 21.08 24.74
CA ARG A 91 -15.14 21.72 23.96
C ARG A 91 -14.88 21.66 22.45
N TYR A 92 -13.63 21.87 22.03
CA TYR A 92 -13.24 21.75 20.62
C TYR A 92 -13.43 20.33 20.11
N GLN A 93 -13.08 19.32 20.91
CA GLN A 93 -13.34 17.91 20.60
C GLN A 93 -14.83 17.65 20.38
N THR A 94 -15.70 18.12 21.29
CA THR A 94 -17.16 18.00 21.13
C THR A 94 -17.64 18.61 19.80
N LEU A 95 -17.16 19.80 19.44
CA LEU A 95 -17.57 20.44 18.18
C LEU A 95 -17.05 19.69 16.93
N ILE A 96 -15.86 19.08 17.00
CA ILE A 96 -15.38 18.18 15.94
C ILE A 96 -16.32 16.98 15.82
N GLY A 97 -16.79 16.42 16.95
CA GLY A 97 -17.74 15.31 16.98
C GLY A 97 -19.05 15.66 16.30
N GLU A 98 -19.63 16.78 16.69
CA GLU A 98 -20.84 17.33 16.07
C GLU A 98 -20.67 17.47 14.55
N ARG A 99 -19.52 17.98 14.09
CA ARG A 99 -19.20 18.09 12.65
C ARG A 99 -19.01 16.73 11.97
N CYS A 100 -18.42 15.75 12.64
CA CYS A 100 -18.28 14.37 12.15
C CYS A 100 -19.62 13.62 12.07
N GLU A 101 -20.64 14.10 12.79
CA GLU A 101 -22.02 13.59 12.74
C GLU A 101 -22.92 14.38 11.77
N GLY A 102 -22.40 15.48 11.20
CA GLY A 102 -23.09 16.29 10.18
C GLY A 102 -23.91 17.44 10.77
N TYR A 103 -23.73 17.78 12.05
CA TYR A 103 -24.38 18.92 12.67
C TYR A 103 -23.69 20.24 12.29
N GLU A 104 -24.50 21.28 12.05
CA GLU A 104 -24.00 22.65 11.89
C GLU A 104 -23.51 23.19 13.23
N SER A 105 -22.19 23.13 13.45
CA SER A 105 -21.56 23.74 14.62
C SER A 105 -21.66 25.27 14.57
N ARG A 106 -21.71 25.94 15.73
CA ARG A 106 -21.55 27.40 15.84
C ARG A 106 -20.16 27.82 15.35
N THR A 107 -20.06 28.28 14.10
CA THR A 107 -18.81 28.57 13.40
C THR A 107 -17.89 29.54 14.16
N ASP A 108 -18.45 30.57 14.80
CA ASP A 108 -17.65 31.55 15.56
C ASP A 108 -17.02 30.95 16.82
N LEU A 109 -17.79 30.14 17.56
CA LEU A 109 -17.28 29.44 18.74
C LEU A 109 -16.18 28.46 18.33
N TYR A 110 -16.40 27.71 17.25
CA TYR A 110 -15.42 26.79 16.69
C TYR A 110 -14.10 27.50 16.32
N LYS A 111 -14.20 28.61 15.56
CA LYS A 111 -13.04 29.43 15.15
C LYS A 111 -12.29 30.01 16.36
N ASN A 112 -13.02 30.44 17.39
CA ASN A 112 -12.41 30.96 18.62
C ASN A 112 -11.65 29.86 19.39
N LEU A 113 -12.26 28.69 19.63
CA LEU A 113 -11.59 27.58 20.33
C LEU A 113 -10.36 27.11 19.56
N ARG A 114 -10.46 26.98 18.23
CA ARG A 114 -9.34 26.69 17.33
C ARG A 114 -8.20 27.68 17.49
N TRP A 115 -8.50 28.99 17.49
CA TRP A 115 -7.49 30.03 17.69
C TRP A 115 -6.82 29.94 19.07
N GLN A 116 -7.59 29.73 20.13
CA GLN A 116 -7.04 29.59 21.48
C GLN A 116 -6.08 28.39 21.59
N ILE A 117 -6.46 27.24 21.03
CA ILE A 117 -5.64 26.03 21.02
C ILE A 117 -4.36 26.25 20.21
N HIS A 118 -4.47 26.77 18.99
CA HIS A 118 -3.34 27.04 18.13
C HIS A 118 -2.33 27.96 18.82
N HIS A 119 -2.83 29.07 19.38
CA HIS A 119 -2.01 30.06 20.04
C HIS A 119 -1.38 29.55 21.34
N TRP A 120 -2.07 28.70 22.11
CA TRP A 120 -1.49 28.00 23.25
C TRP A 120 -0.35 27.08 22.81
N ASN A 121 -0.59 26.27 21.78
CA ASN A 121 0.39 25.31 21.27
C ASN A 121 1.63 26.00 20.72
N ASP A 122 1.47 27.06 19.94
CA ASP A 122 2.59 27.84 19.38
C ASP A 122 3.49 28.41 20.48
N ARG A 123 2.89 28.83 21.59
CA ARG A 123 3.60 29.46 22.70
C ARG A 123 4.32 28.48 23.63
N THR A 124 3.84 27.24 23.72
CA THR A 124 4.27 26.29 24.76
C THR A 124 4.94 25.04 24.20
N MET A 125 4.43 24.48 23.10
CA MET A 125 4.87 23.19 22.56
C MET A 125 6.32 23.16 22.08
N PRO A 126 6.97 24.24 21.58
CA PRO A 126 8.39 24.21 21.25
C PRO A 126 9.27 23.76 22.43
N PHE A 127 9.02 24.31 23.63
CA PHE A 127 9.73 23.96 24.86
C PHE A 127 9.31 22.59 25.39
N VAL A 128 8.01 22.29 25.44
CA VAL A 128 7.51 20.99 25.92
C VAL A 128 8.02 19.82 25.07
N LYS A 129 8.07 19.96 23.73
CA LYS A 129 8.63 18.95 22.82
C LYS A 129 10.12 18.73 23.03
N LEU A 130 10.86 19.75 23.46
CA LEU A 130 12.29 19.62 23.77
C LEU A 130 12.48 18.73 24.99
N ILE A 131 11.71 19.00 26.04
CA ILE A 131 11.69 18.25 27.29
C ILE A 131 11.29 16.79 27.03
N LEU A 132 10.18 16.55 26.33
CA LEU A 132 9.67 15.19 26.07
C LEU A 132 10.67 14.30 25.32
N LYS A 133 11.51 14.89 24.48
CA LYS A 133 12.49 14.13 23.68
C LYS A 133 13.81 13.91 24.44
N ARG A 134 13.95 14.39 25.68
CA ARG A 134 15.19 14.36 26.49
C ARG A 134 16.42 14.81 25.70
N LYS A 135 16.24 15.78 24.81
CA LYS A 135 17.28 16.15 23.83
C LYS A 135 18.41 17.00 24.41
N THR A 136 18.26 17.48 25.64
CA THR A 136 19.17 18.47 26.22
C THR A 136 19.39 18.20 27.71
N ALA A 137 20.54 17.61 28.06
CA ALA A 137 20.98 17.41 29.44
C ALA A 137 20.97 18.72 30.27
N LYS A 138 21.18 19.87 29.62
CA LYS A 138 21.12 21.21 30.23
C LYS A 138 19.75 21.56 30.81
N VAL A 139 18.66 21.21 30.12
CA VAL A 139 17.30 21.49 30.61
C VAL A 139 16.97 20.56 31.77
N GLU A 140 17.38 19.29 31.69
CA GLU A 140 17.22 18.37 32.81
C GLU A 140 18.03 18.82 34.04
N GLN A 141 19.25 19.31 33.84
CA GLN A 141 20.08 19.87 34.90
C GLN A 141 19.43 21.11 35.52
N LEU A 142 18.97 22.07 34.70
CA LEU A 142 18.27 23.25 35.17
C LEU A 142 17.03 22.88 35.98
N ILE A 143 16.26 21.91 35.51
CA ILE A 143 15.05 21.45 36.21
C ILE A 143 15.42 20.79 37.54
N ARG A 144 16.44 19.93 37.56
CA ARG A 144 16.94 19.32 38.81
C ARG A 144 17.46 20.38 39.78
N THR A 145 18.28 21.33 39.32
CA THR A 145 18.92 22.34 40.18
C THR A 145 17.92 23.26 40.88
N TYR A 146 16.84 23.67 40.19
CA TYR A 146 15.92 24.67 40.74
C TYR A 146 14.61 24.10 41.27
N PHE A 147 14.27 22.83 40.96
CA PHE A 147 13.00 22.22 41.36
C PHE A 147 13.14 20.91 42.17
N SER A 148 14.35 20.43 42.48
CA SER A 148 14.52 19.26 43.35
C SER A 148 14.14 19.59 44.82
N GLY A 149 13.12 18.92 45.36
CA GLY A 149 12.76 18.99 46.77
C GLY A 149 11.61 19.94 47.15
N GLU A 150 10.92 20.55 46.17
CA GLU A 150 9.72 21.37 46.43
C GLU A 150 8.43 20.62 46.04
N ASN A 151 7.35 20.87 46.77
CA ASN A 151 5.99 20.35 46.50
C ASN A 151 5.41 20.98 45.23
N ILE A 152 6.00 20.68 44.08
CA ILE A 152 5.42 20.99 42.78
C ILE A 152 4.67 19.74 42.35
N GLU A 153 3.40 19.89 41.97
CA GLU A 153 2.58 18.84 41.35
C GLU A 153 3.22 18.42 40.01
N ALA A 154 4.32 17.68 40.06
CA ALA A 154 4.92 17.02 38.91
C ALA A 154 4.34 15.60 38.82
N PRO A 155 4.06 15.06 37.62
CA PRO A 155 3.64 13.67 37.49
C PRO A 155 4.73 12.76 38.07
N GLU A 156 4.33 11.82 38.94
CA GLU A 156 5.23 10.92 39.69
C GLU A 156 6.23 10.17 38.77
N GLU A 157 5.84 9.89 37.53
CA GLU A 157 6.67 9.16 36.54
C GLU A 157 7.73 10.02 35.84
N SER A 158 7.60 11.35 35.81
CA SER A 158 8.48 12.23 35.00
C SER A 158 9.34 13.19 35.81
N GLY A 159 8.93 13.55 37.04
CA GLY A 159 9.60 14.53 37.88
C GLY A 159 9.77 15.92 37.23
N ASN A 160 9.04 16.21 36.15
CA ASN A 160 9.18 17.44 35.37
C ASN A 160 7.90 18.28 35.42
N PRO A 161 7.96 19.54 35.90
CA PRO A 161 6.76 20.35 36.11
C PRO A 161 6.12 20.88 34.82
N PHE A 162 6.76 20.69 33.66
CA PHE A 162 6.26 21.10 32.35
C PHE A 162 5.71 19.94 31.51
N ILE A 163 5.81 18.70 31.99
CA ILE A 163 5.26 17.51 31.30
C ILE A 163 3.90 17.16 31.94
N PHE A 164 2.89 16.94 31.10
CA PHE A 164 1.56 16.52 31.56
C PHE A 164 1.07 15.27 30.81
N PRO A 165 0.24 14.41 31.44
CA PRO A 165 -0.32 13.22 30.81
C PRO A 165 -0.99 13.46 29.44
N SER A 166 -1.71 14.58 29.26
CA SER A 166 -2.45 14.92 28.04
C SER A 166 -1.61 15.55 26.93
N THR A 167 -0.29 15.72 27.09
CA THR A 167 0.55 16.41 26.09
C THR A 167 0.50 15.77 24.70
N LYS A 168 0.35 14.43 24.64
CA LYS A 168 0.19 13.70 23.36
C LYS A 168 -1.14 14.02 22.67
N GLU A 169 -2.21 14.13 23.45
CA GLU A 169 -3.56 14.45 22.99
C GLU A 169 -3.63 15.89 22.48
N ILE A 170 -3.07 16.84 23.23
CA ILE A 170 -2.89 18.25 22.83
C ILE A 170 -2.16 18.36 21.48
N ALA A 171 -1.06 17.61 21.33
CA ALA A 171 -0.31 17.57 20.07
C ALA A 171 -1.09 16.94 18.91
N SER A 172 -2.16 16.18 19.17
CA SER A 172 -3.04 15.63 18.15
C SER A 172 -3.99 16.70 17.60
N TYR A 173 -4.54 17.56 18.46
CA TYR A 173 -5.42 18.65 18.03
C TYR A 173 -4.70 19.66 17.14
N GLN A 174 -3.43 19.97 17.41
CA GLN A 174 -2.67 20.83 16.51
C GLN A 174 -2.57 20.22 15.10
N ARG A 175 -2.45 18.89 14.97
CA ARG A 175 -2.38 18.26 13.64
C ARG A 175 -3.69 18.36 12.88
N LEU A 176 -4.83 18.36 13.58
CA LEU A 176 -6.14 18.61 12.99
C LEU A 176 -6.26 20.06 12.54
N ILE A 177 -5.87 21.01 13.41
CA ILE A 177 -5.85 22.43 13.06
C ILE A 177 -4.95 22.69 11.84
N ASP A 178 -3.73 22.13 11.82
CA ASP A 178 -2.78 22.23 10.71
C ASP A 178 -3.32 21.64 9.39
N LEU A 179 -4.31 20.74 9.47
CA LEU A 179 -4.97 20.13 8.33
C LEU A 179 -6.17 20.96 7.88
N GLU A 180 -6.94 21.51 8.82
CA GLU A 180 -8.00 22.48 8.55
C GLU A 180 -7.46 23.77 7.92
N GLU A 181 -6.23 24.18 8.23
CA GLU A 181 -5.59 25.32 7.58
C GLU A 181 -5.44 25.13 6.07
N LEU A 182 -5.28 23.89 5.61
CA LEU A 182 -5.21 23.58 4.18
C LEU A 182 -6.56 23.77 3.48
N SER A 183 -7.63 23.84 4.27
CA SER A 183 -9.01 23.96 3.82
C SER A 183 -9.52 25.41 3.81
N GLU A 184 -8.74 26.37 4.30
CA GLU A 184 -9.04 27.81 4.52
C GLU A 184 -10.30 28.08 5.38
N ASP A 185 -11.43 27.43 5.11
CA ASP A 185 -12.68 27.48 5.90
C ASP A 185 -13.53 26.19 5.83
N PHE A 186 -13.28 25.27 4.89
CA PHE A 186 -14.14 24.10 4.67
C PHE A 186 -13.36 22.77 4.73
N TYR A 187 -13.44 22.10 5.89
CA TYR A 187 -12.89 20.75 6.07
C TYR A 187 -14.05 19.74 6.10
N PRO A 188 -14.07 18.73 5.21
CA PRO A 188 -15.20 17.81 5.05
C PRO A 188 -15.24 16.74 6.15
N TYR A 189 -15.42 17.17 7.41
CA TYR A 189 -15.49 16.29 8.58
C TYR A 189 -16.49 15.15 8.42
N TYR A 190 -17.73 15.48 8.02
CA TYR A 190 -18.80 14.52 7.87
C TYR A 190 -18.55 13.49 6.76
N PRO A 191 -18.20 13.87 5.51
CA PRO A 191 -17.81 12.91 4.48
C PRO A 191 -16.64 12.00 4.91
N LEU A 192 -15.59 12.55 5.53
CA LEU A 192 -14.43 11.77 5.97
C LEU A 192 -14.79 10.77 7.07
N ALA A 193 -15.63 11.18 8.04
CA ALA A 193 -16.11 10.30 9.09
C ALA A 193 -16.98 9.16 8.52
N LYS A 194 -17.87 9.47 7.56
CA LYS A 194 -18.66 8.45 6.85
C LYS A 194 -17.78 7.42 6.15
N LEU A 195 -16.78 7.87 5.40
CA LEU A 195 -15.85 6.97 4.72
C LEU A 195 -15.06 6.09 5.69
N ALA A 196 -14.60 6.64 6.82
CA ALA A 196 -13.91 5.88 7.86
C ALA A 196 -14.78 4.77 8.50
N MET A 197 -16.11 4.90 8.39
CA MET A 197 -17.11 3.95 8.89
C MET A 197 -17.78 3.11 7.78
N GLU A 198 -17.29 3.17 6.53
CA GLU A 198 -17.90 2.54 5.35
C GLU A 198 -19.36 2.97 5.05
N LYS A 199 -19.73 4.19 5.44
CA LYS A 199 -21.04 4.75 5.10
C LYS A 199 -21.00 5.40 3.72
N PRO A 200 -22.07 5.23 2.89
CA PRO A 200 -22.12 5.84 1.58
C PRO A 200 -22.23 7.37 1.68
N LEU A 201 -21.70 8.05 0.66
CA LEU A 201 -21.78 9.50 0.52
C LEU A 201 -22.98 9.91 -0.33
N THR A 202 -23.54 11.09 -0.05
CA THR A 202 -24.50 11.77 -0.95
C THR A 202 -23.75 12.51 -2.06
N LYS A 203 -24.46 12.92 -3.13
CA LYS A 203 -23.83 13.68 -4.22
C LYS A 203 -23.17 14.99 -3.76
N THR A 204 -23.80 15.69 -2.82
CA THR A 204 -23.26 16.92 -2.23
C THR A 204 -21.99 16.63 -1.44
N GLU A 205 -22.01 15.58 -0.61
CA GLU A 205 -20.83 15.14 0.16
C GLU A 205 -19.68 14.67 -0.75
N GLU A 206 -19.99 14.05 -1.89
CA GLU A 206 -18.99 13.66 -2.88
C GLU A 206 -18.34 14.88 -3.53
N GLN A 207 -19.11 15.92 -3.85
CA GLN A 207 -18.60 17.16 -4.42
C GLN A 207 -17.72 17.91 -3.40
N GLU A 208 -18.21 18.07 -2.17
CA GLU A 208 -17.47 18.66 -1.05
C GLU A 208 -16.12 17.97 -0.81
N LEU A 209 -16.11 16.64 -0.84
CA LEU A 209 -14.90 15.85 -0.70
C LEU A 209 -13.97 15.99 -1.92
N GLY A 210 -14.53 16.06 -3.13
CA GLY A 210 -13.79 16.27 -4.37
C GLY A 210 -13.02 17.60 -4.35
N ASP A 211 -13.71 18.70 -4.03
CA ASP A 211 -13.12 20.04 -3.94
C ASP A 211 -11.98 20.07 -2.91
N TRP A 212 -12.15 19.37 -1.78
CA TRP A 212 -11.11 19.23 -0.77
C TRP A 212 -9.90 18.42 -1.27
N ILE A 213 -10.13 17.29 -1.95
CA ILE A 213 -9.04 16.46 -2.51
C ILE A 213 -8.22 17.27 -3.52
N GLU A 214 -8.87 18.00 -4.42
CA GLU A 214 -8.19 18.84 -5.42
C GLU A 214 -7.30 19.89 -4.77
N ARG A 215 -7.79 20.52 -3.69
CA ARG A 215 -7.02 21.50 -2.92
C ARG A 215 -5.82 20.89 -2.20
N VAL A 216 -5.98 19.72 -1.57
CA VAL A 216 -4.86 19.04 -0.91
C VAL A 216 -3.78 18.64 -1.93
N GLU A 217 -4.18 18.22 -3.13
CA GLU A 217 -3.23 17.93 -4.21
C GLU A 217 -2.50 19.18 -4.72
N SER A 218 -3.19 20.30 -4.88
CA SER A 218 -2.60 21.54 -5.38
C SER A 218 -1.60 22.19 -4.41
N LEU A 219 -1.80 22.02 -3.10
CA LEU A 219 -0.90 22.50 -2.06
C LEU A 219 0.36 21.64 -1.85
N GLU A 220 0.51 20.55 -2.59
CA GLU A 220 1.65 19.61 -2.50
C GLU A 220 1.98 19.17 -1.06
N VAL A 221 0.94 18.88 -0.28
CA VAL A 221 1.08 18.53 1.13
C VAL A 221 1.96 17.28 1.28
N LYS A 222 2.91 17.31 2.22
CA LYS A 222 3.76 16.14 2.51
C LYS A 222 2.90 14.97 3.01
N GLN A 223 3.06 13.79 2.39
CA GLN A 223 2.30 12.56 2.71
C GLN A 223 2.24 12.26 4.22
N LYS A 224 3.38 12.38 4.91
CA LYS A 224 3.47 12.16 6.36
C LYS A 224 2.64 13.13 7.19
N LYS A 225 2.55 14.41 6.77
CA LYS A 225 1.75 15.42 7.46
C LYS A 225 0.27 15.05 7.33
N LEU A 226 -0.18 14.81 6.10
CA LEU A 226 -1.56 14.39 5.80
C LEU A 226 -1.97 13.15 6.61
N ARG A 227 -1.18 12.06 6.54
CA ARG A 227 -1.49 10.82 7.26
C ARG A 227 -1.63 11.02 8.77
N ARG A 228 -0.71 11.76 9.38
CA ARG A 228 -0.74 12.03 10.83
C ARG A 228 -1.94 12.86 11.28
N SER A 229 -2.46 13.69 10.39
CA SER A 229 -3.67 14.47 10.65
C SER A 229 -4.93 13.61 10.46
N LEU A 230 -4.96 12.72 9.47
CA LEU A 230 -6.02 11.71 9.34
C LEU A 230 -6.01 10.73 10.54
N GLU A 231 -4.85 10.30 11.01
CA GLU A 231 -4.69 9.52 12.26
C GLU A 231 -5.31 10.25 13.46
N ALA A 232 -5.07 11.57 13.57
CA ALA A 232 -5.66 12.39 14.63
C ALA A 232 -7.18 12.50 14.50
N LEU A 233 -7.72 12.56 13.28
CA LEU A 233 -9.17 12.57 13.04
C LEU A 233 -9.80 11.27 13.52
N ILE A 234 -9.24 10.13 13.10
CA ILE A 234 -9.73 8.80 13.50
C ILE A 234 -9.71 8.64 15.02
N HIS A 235 -8.62 9.05 15.68
CA HIS A 235 -8.55 9.02 17.15
C HIS A 235 -9.67 9.85 17.81
N ASN A 236 -9.96 11.03 17.26
CA ASN A 236 -11.04 11.88 17.78
C ASN A 236 -12.42 11.26 17.57
N ILE A 237 -12.68 10.66 16.40
CA ILE A 237 -13.93 9.93 16.14
C ILE A 237 -14.08 8.75 17.10
N SER A 238 -13.01 7.96 17.30
CA SER A 238 -13.03 6.83 18.25
C SER A 238 -13.31 7.26 19.68
N ALA A 239 -12.69 8.35 20.14
CA ALA A 239 -12.88 8.86 21.50
C ALA A 239 -14.33 9.33 21.78
N MET A 240 -15.09 9.65 20.73
CA MET A 240 -16.49 10.10 20.85
C MET A 240 -17.49 8.95 20.67
N ASN A 241 -17.10 7.90 19.94
CA ASN A 241 -17.87 6.66 19.80
C ASN A 241 -17.65 5.74 21.03
N SER A 242 -18.13 6.15 22.20
CA SER A 242 -18.05 5.36 23.44
C SER A 242 -19.01 4.16 23.48
N SER A 243 -19.79 3.93 22.42
CA SER A 243 -20.75 2.83 22.37
C SER A 243 -20.06 1.53 21.96
N PRO A 244 -20.13 0.46 22.77
CA PRO A 244 -19.52 -0.84 22.45
C PRO A 244 -20.14 -1.52 21.21
N VAL A 245 -21.22 -0.97 20.65
CA VAL A 245 -21.92 -1.49 19.46
C VAL A 245 -21.50 -0.75 18.18
N ALA A 246 -20.88 0.43 18.29
CA ALA A 246 -20.50 1.22 17.12
C ALA A 246 -19.27 0.61 16.42
N LYS A 247 -19.32 0.51 15.08
CA LYS A 247 -18.17 0.09 14.28
C LYS A 247 -17.03 1.10 14.47
N GLU A 248 -15.86 0.64 14.90
CA GLU A 248 -14.70 1.51 15.07
C GLU A 248 -14.29 2.15 13.73
N PRO A 249 -13.96 3.45 13.71
CA PRO A 249 -13.48 4.12 12.51
C PRO A 249 -12.10 3.59 12.12
N SER A 250 -11.89 3.36 10.82
CA SER A 250 -10.62 2.84 10.30
C SER A 250 -9.90 3.86 9.43
N LEU A 251 -8.67 4.18 9.82
CA LEU A 251 -7.76 4.99 9.01
C LEU A 251 -7.52 4.36 7.63
N VAL A 252 -7.37 3.04 7.59
CA VAL A 252 -7.01 2.31 6.36
C VAL A 252 -8.14 2.37 5.35
N LEU A 253 -9.38 2.24 5.83
CA LEU A 253 -10.57 2.35 4.99
C LEU A 253 -10.71 3.78 4.44
N LEU A 254 -10.50 4.78 5.31
CA LEU A 254 -10.48 6.18 4.89
C LEU A 254 -9.41 6.43 3.81
N GLU A 255 -8.17 5.96 4.03
CA GLU A 255 -7.08 6.11 3.06
C GLU A 255 -7.40 5.43 1.71
N ILE A 256 -8.03 4.26 1.72
CA ILE A 256 -8.47 3.55 0.50
C ILE A 256 -9.55 4.34 -0.25
N GLU A 257 -10.56 4.82 0.46
CA GLU A 257 -11.68 5.54 -0.14
C GLU A 257 -11.25 6.91 -0.70
N LEU A 258 -10.29 7.57 -0.06
CA LEU A 258 -9.66 8.79 -0.56
C LEU A 258 -8.80 8.52 -1.81
N LEU A 259 -8.05 7.41 -1.83
CA LEU A 259 -7.28 7.01 -3.01
C LEU A 259 -8.16 6.69 -4.21
N LYS A 260 -9.28 5.98 -4.01
CA LYS A 260 -10.27 5.70 -5.06
C LYS A 260 -10.84 6.99 -5.66
N ARG A 261 -10.87 8.08 -4.90
CA ARG A 261 -11.37 9.40 -5.29
C ARG A 261 -10.27 10.37 -5.76
N GLY A 262 -9.03 9.90 -5.93
CA GLY A 262 -7.97 10.66 -6.58
C GLY A 262 -6.95 11.35 -5.66
N LEU A 263 -6.98 11.11 -4.35
CA LEU A 263 -5.99 11.67 -3.41
C LEU A 263 -4.64 10.95 -3.50
N ASN A 264 -3.88 11.24 -4.55
CA ASN A 264 -2.61 10.60 -4.89
C ASN A 264 -1.49 10.87 -3.87
N THR A 265 -1.62 11.90 -3.05
CA THR A 265 -0.66 12.30 -2.01
C THR A 265 -0.40 11.19 -1.01
N LEU A 266 -1.38 10.33 -0.73
CA LEU A 266 -1.20 9.14 0.13
C LEU A 266 -0.24 8.10 -0.49
N THR A 267 -0.02 8.13 -1.80
CA THR A 267 0.92 7.25 -2.51
C THR A 267 2.30 7.86 -2.75
N LYS A 268 2.45 9.18 -2.53
CA LYS A 268 3.72 9.89 -2.66
C LYS A 268 4.75 9.36 -1.65
N GLU A 269 6.02 9.55 -1.98
CA GLU A 269 7.14 9.13 -1.13
C GLU A 269 7.31 10.07 0.07
N ASP A 270 7.68 9.52 1.23
CA ASP A 270 8.20 10.32 2.36
C ASP A 270 9.73 10.37 2.20
N PRO A 271 10.35 11.53 1.85
CA PRO A 271 11.78 11.61 1.57
C PRO A 271 12.65 11.06 2.71
N LYS A 272 12.26 11.29 3.97
CA LYS A 272 13.01 10.78 5.13
C LYS A 272 12.90 9.27 5.26
N HIS A 273 11.73 8.72 4.92
CA HIS A 273 11.53 7.28 4.90
C HIS A 273 12.32 6.63 3.75
N ILE A 274 12.36 7.27 2.58
CA ILE A 274 13.17 6.80 1.45
C ILE A 274 14.66 6.82 1.76
N GLU A 275 15.17 7.87 2.41
CA GLU A 275 16.56 7.94 2.86
C GLU A 275 16.89 6.81 3.84
N TRP A 276 16.03 6.58 4.85
CA TRP A 276 16.18 5.45 5.77
C TRP A 276 16.14 4.10 5.05
N ARG A 277 15.24 3.92 4.07
CA ARG A 277 15.17 2.68 3.27
C ARG A 277 16.48 2.40 2.53
N LYS A 278 17.16 3.44 2.03
CA LYS A 278 18.44 3.31 1.32
C LYS A 278 19.59 2.89 2.23
N THR A 279 19.48 3.09 3.54
CA THR A 279 20.52 2.67 4.49
C THR A 279 20.40 1.19 4.90
N LEU A 280 19.26 0.55 4.64
CA LEU A 280 18.99 -0.82 5.08
C LEU A 280 19.85 -1.84 4.31
N LYS A 281 20.52 -2.73 5.05
CA LYS A 281 21.35 -3.80 4.52
C LYS A 281 21.20 -5.10 5.34
N LYS A 282 21.70 -6.20 4.77
CA LYS A 282 21.80 -7.50 5.46
C LYS A 282 22.53 -7.32 6.80
N GLY A 283 21.93 -7.82 7.87
CA GLY A 283 22.43 -7.74 9.24
C GLY A 283 21.83 -6.61 10.08
N ASP A 284 21.16 -5.63 9.46
CA ASP A 284 20.45 -4.59 10.21
C ASP A 284 19.23 -5.16 10.94
N THR A 285 18.79 -4.49 12.00
CA THR A 285 17.61 -4.87 12.77
C THR A 285 16.49 -3.85 12.55
N VAL A 286 15.30 -4.34 12.23
CA VAL A 286 14.09 -3.52 12.08
C VAL A 286 13.07 -3.95 13.13
N PRO A 287 12.62 -3.04 14.02
CA PRO A 287 11.57 -3.35 14.99
C PRO A 287 10.20 -3.37 14.31
N ILE A 288 9.41 -4.40 14.57
CA ILE A 288 7.99 -4.50 14.20
C ILE A 288 7.22 -4.78 15.49
N ASN A 289 6.35 -3.84 15.89
CA ASN A 289 5.61 -3.85 17.17
C ASN A 289 6.49 -4.17 18.39
N GLY A 290 7.66 -3.54 18.46
CA GLY A 290 8.63 -3.72 19.55
C GLY A 290 9.51 -4.97 19.44
N THR A 291 9.20 -5.92 18.55
CA THR A 291 10.01 -7.11 18.31
C THR A 291 11.10 -6.81 17.27
N PRO A 292 12.39 -6.98 17.59
CA PRO A 292 13.48 -6.78 16.64
C PRO A 292 13.60 -7.96 15.66
N TYR A 293 13.60 -7.68 14.35
CA TYR A 293 13.86 -8.68 13.30
C TYR A 293 15.12 -8.34 12.52
N THR A 294 16.01 -9.32 12.33
CA THR A 294 17.28 -9.12 11.62
C THR A 294 17.11 -9.39 10.13
N LEU A 295 17.52 -8.42 9.32
CA LEU A 295 17.46 -8.49 7.87
C LEU A 295 18.48 -9.51 7.33
N GLY A 296 17.99 -10.49 6.58
CA GLY A 296 18.79 -11.40 5.78
C GLY A 296 19.12 -10.81 4.40
N GLU A 297 19.22 -11.67 3.39
CA GLU A 297 19.46 -11.22 2.02
C GLU A 297 18.22 -10.55 1.44
N GLU A 298 18.45 -9.51 0.63
CA GLU A 298 17.40 -8.82 -0.12
C GLU A 298 16.88 -9.73 -1.23
N ILE A 299 15.57 -9.94 -1.27
CA ILE A 299 14.90 -10.72 -2.31
C ILE A 299 14.36 -9.78 -3.37
N ARG A 300 15.00 -9.79 -4.55
CA ARG A 300 14.53 -9.03 -5.71
C ARG A 300 13.64 -9.91 -6.58
N TYR A 301 12.34 -9.87 -6.31
CA TYR A 301 11.34 -10.67 -7.03
C TYR A 301 11.21 -10.28 -8.52
N LEU A 302 11.52 -9.04 -8.90
CA LEU A 302 11.50 -8.53 -10.29
C LEU A 302 12.62 -7.53 -10.54
N LYS A 303 12.97 -7.29 -11.83
CA LYS A 303 13.86 -6.18 -12.23
C LYS A 303 13.32 -4.88 -11.61
N SER A 304 14.14 -4.26 -10.79
CA SER A 304 13.80 -3.15 -9.90
C SER A 304 13.10 -2.02 -10.66
N THR A 305 11.79 -1.87 -10.43
CA THR A 305 11.21 -0.53 -10.54
C THR A 305 11.63 0.22 -9.27
N PRO A 306 12.12 1.47 -9.36
CA PRO A 306 12.76 2.18 -8.24
C PRO A 306 11.89 2.29 -6.97
N ASN A 307 10.57 2.08 -7.08
CA ASN A 307 9.59 2.45 -6.06
C ASN A 307 8.76 1.28 -5.51
N GLN A 308 9.23 0.03 -5.68
CA GLN A 308 8.60 -1.13 -5.04
C GLN A 308 9.00 -1.30 -3.58
N ASN A 309 8.21 -2.06 -2.81
CA ASN A 309 8.56 -2.44 -1.44
C ASN A 309 9.90 -3.20 -1.45
N LEU A 310 10.77 -2.93 -0.46
CA LEU A 310 11.95 -3.77 -0.26
C LEU A 310 11.54 -5.04 0.47
N VAL A 311 12.12 -6.17 0.12
CA VAL A 311 11.82 -7.45 0.79
C VAL A 311 13.12 -8.12 1.17
N PHE A 312 13.26 -8.47 2.44
CA PHE A 312 14.43 -9.16 2.99
C PHE A 312 14.01 -10.49 3.59
N LEU A 313 14.89 -11.48 3.53
CA LEU A 313 14.74 -12.68 4.35
C LEU A 313 14.70 -12.30 5.84
N CYS A 314 13.87 -12.99 6.62
CA CYS A 314 13.90 -12.87 8.07
C CYS A 314 14.86 -13.94 8.63
N ARG A 315 15.86 -13.54 9.43
CA ARG A 315 16.83 -14.52 9.99
C ARG A 315 16.20 -15.39 11.07
N GLU A 316 15.33 -14.79 11.87
CA GLU A 316 14.65 -15.45 12.99
C GLU A 316 13.56 -16.40 12.51
N ARG A 317 13.06 -16.23 11.28
CA ARG A 317 11.94 -16.98 10.72
C ARG A 317 12.15 -17.34 9.26
N GLU A 318 12.47 -18.60 9.00
CA GLU A 318 12.67 -19.11 7.63
C GLU A 318 11.42 -19.05 6.75
N ASP A 319 10.24 -19.10 7.37
CA ASP A 319 8.92 -19.06 6.73
C ASP A 319 8.42 -17.63 6.43
N ALA A 320 9.19 -16.61 6.80
CA ALA A 320 8.79 -15.21 6.71
C ALA A 320 9.82 -14.32 6.01
N VAL A 321 9.35 -13.16 5.58
CA VAL A 321 10.15 -12.07 5.00
C VAL A 321 9.76 -10.76 5.66
N VAL A 322 10.75 -9.88 5.80
CA VAL A 322 10.53 -8.51 6.23
C VAL A 322 10.27 -7.65 5.00
N VAL A 323 9.09 -7.05 4.94
CA VAL A 323 8.65 -6.17 3.84
C VAL A 323 8.68 -4.73 4.33
N ILE A 324 9.43 -3.88 3.62
CA ILE A 324 9.54 -2.45 3.90
C ILE A 324 8.73 -1.67 2.87
N GLY A 325 7.71 -0.96 3.35
CA GLY A 325 6.82 -0.14 2.53
C GLY A 325 7.55 1.07 1.93
N LYS A 326 7.02 1.61 0.81
CA LYS A 326 7.55 2.87 0.24
C LYS A 326 7.17 4.13 1.02
N ASN A 327 6.12 4.04 1.81
CA ASN A 327 5.67 5.05 2.75
C ASN A 327 4.88 4.34 3.87
N LEU A 328 4.39 5.12 4.83
CA LEU A 328 3.74 4.58 6.03
C LEU A 328 2.37 3.94 5.75
N SER A 329 1.65 4.37 4.70
CA SER A 329 0.30 3.87 4.39
C SER A 329 0.32 2.60 3.52
N THR A 330 1.38 2.38 2.74
CA THR A 330 1.38 1.40 1.64
C THR A 330 1.09 -0.04 2.08
N LEU A 331 1.72 -0.51 3.16
CA LEU A 331 1.61 -1.92 3.57
C LEU A 331 0.19 -2.25 4.02
N GLU A 332 -0.37 -1.36 4.82
CA GLU A 332 -1.69 -1.52 5.42
C GLU A 332 -2.81 -1.43 4.38
N ILE A 333 -2.74 -0.43 3.48
CA ILE A 333 -3.62 -0.34 2.30
C ILE A 333 -3.56 -1.62 1.48
N ARG A 334 -2.36 -2.16 1.23
CA ARG A 334 -2.19 -3.38 0.44
C ARG A 334 -2.79 -4.60 1.13
N ARG A 335 -2.66 -4.71 2.46
CA ARG A 335 -3.31 -5.77 3.25
C ARG A 335 -4.83 -5.72 3.11
N GLN A 336 -5.40 -4.53 3.25
CA GLN A 336 -6.86 -4.37 3.17
C GLN A 336 -7.38 -4.62 1.75
N LEU A 337 -6.72 -4.09 0.71
CA LEU A 337 -7.09 -4.38 -0.68
C LEU A 337 -6.99 -5.89 -1.03
N GLN A 338 -6.06 -6.62 -0.41
CA GLN A 338 -5.98 -8.08 -0.58
C GLN A 338 -7.13 -8.83 0.09
N ARG A 339 -7.72 -8.30 1.17
CA ARG A 339 -8.93 -8.86 1.80
C ARG A 339 -10.17 -8.59 0.96
N ASP A 340 -10.29 -7.37 0.42
CA ASP A 340 -11.50 -6.92 -0.28
C ASP A 340 -11.59 -7.47 -1.72
N VAL A 341 -10.45 -7.76 -2.35
CA VAL A 341 -10.41 -8.26 -3.74
C VAL A 341 -10.34 -9.79 -3.75
N SER A 342 -11.48 -10.45 -3.95
CA SER A 342 -11.55 -11.90 -4.19
C SER A 342 -11.08 -12.25 -5.60
N SER A 343 -9.77 -12.48 -5.72
CA SER A 343 -9.14 -12.73 -7.02
C SER A 343 -9.15 -14.20 -7.46
N GLY A 344 -9.72 -15.09 -6.65
CA GLY A 344 -9.58 -16.55 -6.76
C GLY A 344 -8.14 -17.08 -6.56
N LEU A 345 -7.16 -16.18 -6.45
CA LEU A 345 -5.77 -16.46 -6.07
C LEU A 345 -5.56 -16.02 -4.62
N VAL A 346 -4.91 -16.88 -3.84
CA VAL A 346 -4.60 -16.61 -2.44
C VAL A 346 -3.42 -15.63 -2.36
N PRO A 347 -3.55 -14.46 -1.68
CA PRO A 347 -2.41 -13.58 -1.46
C PRO A 347 -1.44 -14.16 -0.41
N PRO A 348 -0.18 -13.71 -0.35
CA PRO A 348 0.71 -14.01 0.76
C PRO A 348 0.11 -13.52 2.08
N THR A 349 0.20 -14.35 3.11
CA THR A 349 -0.35 -14.01 4.42
C THR A 349 0.48 -12.92 5.08
N TRP A 350 -0.16 -11.83 5.52
CA TRP A 350 0.48 -10.87 6.43
C TRP A 350 0.47 -11.46 7.83
N ILE A 351 1.65 -11.68 8.38
CA ILE A 351 1.82 -12.19 9.74
C ILE A 351 1.64 -11.04 10.72
N GLU A 352 2.31 -9.92 10.45
CA GLU A 352 2.30 -8.75 11.30
C GLU A 352 2.58 -7.49 10.48
N ILE A 353 1.97 -6.36 10.83
CA ILE A 353 2.32 -5.05 10.30
C ILE A 353 2.69 -4.16 11.48
N GLY A 354 3.79 -3.43 11.37
CA GLY A 354 4.21 -2.48 12.39
C GLY A 354 3.18 -1.37 12.55
N GLU A 355 2.90 -0.96 13.78
CA GLU A 355 2.02 0.17 14.10
C GLU A 355 2.41 1.46 13.36
N ASP A 356 3.69 1.65 13.08
CA ASP A 356 4.18 2.80 12.34
C ASP A 356 4.01 2.69 10.81
N GLY A 357 3.58 1.52 10.32
CA GLY A 357 3.33 1.21 8.91
C GLY A 357 4.60 1.12 8.04
N LYS A 358 5.80 1.20 8.62
CA LYS A 358 7.06 1.19 7.86
C LYS A 358 7.43 -0.19 7.35
N ALA A 359 7.24 -1.18 8.21
CA ALA A 359 7.68 -2.55 8.00
C ALA A 359 6.59 -3.54 8.41
N ALA A 360 6.66 -4.73 7.83
CA ALA A 360 5.74 -5.82 8.09
C ALA A 360 6.44 -7.16 7.94
N LEU A 361 5.94 -8.16 8.66
CA LEU A 361 6.31 -9.54 8.49
C LEU A 361 5.27 -10.21 7.60
N GLN A 362 5.72 -10.76 6.48
CA GLN A 362 4.87 -11.44 5.50
C GLN A 362 5.39 -12.87 5.29
N GLU A 363 4.50 -13.79 4.95
CA GLU A 363 4.85 -15.14 4.52
C GLU A 363 5.88 -15.10 3.37
N ARG A 364 6.89 -15.97 3.46
CA ARG A 364 7.92 -16.11 2.43
C ARG A 364 7.40 -16.91 1.23
N MET A 365 7.55 -16.33 0.05
CA MET A 365 7.35 -17.03 -1.22
C MET A 365 8.66 -17.73 -1.63
N LEU A 366 8.60 -19.04 -1.89
CA LEU A 366 9.82 -19.84 -2.12
C LEU A 366 10.14 -20.08 -3.59
N LYS A 367 9.13 -20.46 -4.38
CA LYS A 367 9.34 -20.86 -5.78
C LYS A 367 8.49 -20.03 -6.72
N HIS A 368 9.12 -19.26 -7.58
CA HIS A 368 8.44 -18.59 -8.67
C HIS A 368 7.95 -19.61 -9.70
N ILE A 369 6.84 -19.33 -10.40
CA ILE A 369 6.31 -20.22 -11.44
C ILE A 369 7.35 -20.56 -12.53
N SER A 370 8.23 -19.59 -12.86
CA SER A 370 9.30 -19.81 -13.85
C SER A 370 10.41 -20.75 -13.38
N GLN A 371 10.44 -21.15 -12.11
CA GLN A 371 11.44 -22.08 -11.56
C GLN A 371 10.95 -23.54 -11.53
N ILE A 372 9.68 -23.79 -11.89
CA ILE A 372 9.11 -25.16 -11.87
C ILE A 372 9.64 -25.97 -13.04
N GLU A 373 10.31 -27.08 -12.76
CA GLU A 373 10.77 -28.01 -13.79
C GLU A 373 9.81 -29.19 -13.90
N TRP A 374 9.01 -29.19 -14.97
CA TRP A 374 8.08 -30.28 -15.25
C TRP A 374 8.84 -31.54 -15.65
N LYS A 375 8.66 -32.63 -14.90
CA LYS A 375 9.32 -33.93 -15.18
C LYS A 375 8.58 -34.77 -16.21
N SER A 376 7.30 -34.50 -16.43
CA SER A 376 6.45 -35.16 -17.43
C SER A 376 6.92 -34.82 -18.85
N SER A 377 7.17 -35.80 -19.69
CA SER A 377 7.56 -35.60 -21.10
C SER A 377 6.55 -36.19 -22.06
N HIS A 378 6.22 -37.48 -21.86
CA HIS A 378 5.20 -38.21 -22.63
C HIS A 378 4.00 -38.59 -21.77
N GLU A 379 4.25 -38.87 -20.49
CA GLU A 379 3.24 -39.27 -19.51
C GLU A 379 3.32 -38.39 -18.26
N LEU A 380 2.20 -38.30 -17.55
CA LEU A 380 2.07 -37.51 -16.32
C LEU A 380 2.79 -38.21 -15.17
N LYS A 381 3.88 -37.62 -14.67
CA LYS A 381 4.61 -38.11 -13.51
C LYS A 381 4.01 -37.59 -12.22
N GLN A 382 3.95 -38.44 -11.19
CA GLN A 382 3.41 -38.06 -9.88
C GLN A 382 4.18 -36.91 -9.21
N ALA A 383 5.48 -36.79 -9.48
CA ALA A 383 6.33 -35.73 -8.95
C ALA A 383 5.88 -34.31 -9.35
N ASP A 384 5.10 -34.16 -10.43
CA ASP A 384 4.58 -32.87 -10.87
C ASP A 384 3.28 -32.47 -10.14
N ASN A 385 2.61 -33.42 -9.46
CA ASN A 385 1.31 -33.21 -8.82
C ASN A 385 1.27 -32.06 -7.80
N PRO A 386 2.27 -31.85 -6.92
CA PRO A 386 2.23 -30.77 -5.94
C PRO A 386 2.08 -29.38 -6.56
N PHE A 387 2.70 -29.15 -7.72
CA PHE A 387 2.61 -27.87 -8.44
C PHE A 387 1.44 -27.84 -9.42
N LEU A 388 1.06 -28.99 -9.96
CA LEU A 388 0.00 -29.11 -10.96
C LEU A 388 -1.41 -28.97 -10.35
N ARG A 389 -1.66 -29.58 -9.18
CA ARG A 389 -2.98 -29.59 -8.54
C ARG A 389 -3.51 -28.17 -8.24
N PRO A 390 -2.70 -27.22 -7.72
CA PRO A 390 -3.15 -25.84 -7.51
C PRO A 390 -3.62 -25.14 -8.79
N PHE A 391 -2.95 -25.32 -9.94
CA PHE A 391 -3.40 -24.74 -11.21
C PHE A 391 -4.71 -25.34 -11.70
N ILE A 392 -4.88 -26.66 -11.56
CA ILE A 392 -6.14 -27.34 -11.88
C ILE A 392 -7.27 -26.78 -11.01
N GLY A 393 -7.04 -26.67 -9.70
CA GLY A 393 -8.01 -26.12 -8.75
C GLY A 393 -8.40 -24.68 -9.07
N LEU A 394 -7.41 -23.83 -9.37
CA LEU A 394 -7.63 -22.44 -9.76
C LEU A 394 -8.51 -22.34 -11.01
N ILE A 395 -8.13 -23.00 -12.10
CA ILE A 395 -8.88 -22.91 -13.36
C ILE A 395 -10.28 -23.53 -13.19
N ARG A 396 -10.40 -24.63 -12.44
CA ARG A 396 -11.70 -25.24 -12.13
C ARG A 396 -12.60 -24.25 -11.39
N PHE A 397 -12.08 -23.58 -10.37
CA PHE A 397 -12.81 -22.56 -9.63
C PHE A 397 -13.26 -21.42 -10.56
N MET A 398 -12.37 -20.91 -11.43
CA MET A 398 -12.71 -19.85 -12.39
C MET A 398 -13.80 -20.25 -13.38
N VAL A 399 -13.76 -21.51 -13.86
CA VAL A 399 -14.80 -22.08 -14.72
C VAL A 399 -16.13 -22.19 -13.96
N GLN A 400 -16.11 -22.62 -12.70
CA GLN A 400 -17.31 -22.76 -11.87
C GLN A 400 -18.00 -21.43 -11.57
N ILE A 401 -17.23 -20.36 -11.33
CA ILE A 401 -17.77 -19.02 -11.03
C ILE A 401 -18.01 -18.17 -12.29
N GLU A 402 -17.72 -18.71 -13.48
CA GLU A 402 -17.83 -18.03 -14.78
C GLU A 402 -17.15 -16.64 -14.80
N LYS A 403 -15.95 -16.57 -14.20
CA LYS A 403 -15.13 -15.36 -14.20
C LYS A 403 -13.68 -15.68 -14.53
N THR A 404 -12.94 -14.67 -14.97
CA THR A 404 -11.51 -14.80 -15.25
C THR A 404 -10.76 -13.65 -14.59
N PRO A 405 -9.59 -13.88 -13.99
CA PRO A 405 -8.77 -12.80 -13.45
C PRO A 405 -8.21 -11.92 -14.57
N LYS A 406 -8.43 -10.61 -14.44
CA LYS A 406 -7.95 -9.58 -15.36
C LYS A 406 -6.44 -9.49 -15.26
N ASN A 407 -5.76 -9.75 -16.38
CA ASN A 407 -4.31 -9.61 -16.50
C ASN A 407 -3.55 -10.31 -15.38
N ILE A 408 -3.67 -11.64 -15.21
CA ILE A 408 -2.78 -12.35 -14.27
C ILE A 408 -1.35 -12.13 -14.75
N PRO A 409 -0.52 -11.37 -14.02
CA PRO A 409 0.84 -11.17 -14.46
C PRO A 409 1.63 -12.33 -13.86
N PHE A 410 2.05 -13.25 -14.72
CA PHE A 410 2.72 -14.50 -14.34
C PHE A 410 3.92 -14.27 -13.43
N GLU A 411 4.56 -13.10 -13.56
CA GLU A 411 5.66 -12.66 -12.72
C GLU A 411 5.32 -12.49 -11.23
N TYR A 412 4.04 -12.46 -10.87
CA TYR A 412 3.58 -12.36 -9.49
C TYR A 412 3.06 -13.69 -8.92
N LEU A 413 3.16 -14.79 -9.67
CA LEU A 413 2.72 -16.12 -9.22
C LEU A 413 3.87 -16.90 -8.57
N TYR A 414 3.66 -17.29 -7.32
CA TYR A 414 4.63 -18.02 -6.51
C TYR A 414 3.99 -19.20 -5.80
N PHE A 415 4.81 -20.16 -5.41
CA PHE A 415 4.46 -21.23 -4.52
C PHE A 415 5.02 -20.96 -3.12
N SER A 416 4.16 -21.12 -2.11
CA SER A 416 4.59 -21.17 -0.72
C SER A 416 5.37 -22.46 -0.42
N ARG A 417 5.85 -22.59 0.82
CA ARG A 417 6.49 -23.81 1.33
C ARG A 417 5.62 -25.05 1.16
N ASP A 418 4.32 -24.90 1.39
CA ASP A 418 3.33 -25.99 1.32
C ASP A 418 2.81 -26.23 -0.10
N CYS A 419 3.52 -25.71 -1.12
CA CYS A 419 3.12 -25.80 -2.53
C CYS A 419 1.73 -25.19 -2.81
N ILE A 420 1.33 -24.17 -2.07
CA ILE A 420 0.10 -23.40 -2.36
C ILE A 420 0.45 -22.32 -3.39
N LEU A 421 -0.32 -22.26 -4.48
CA LEU A 421 -0.19 -21.20 -5.48
C LEU A 421 -0.74 -19.88 -4.93
N LYS A 422 0.12 -18.86 -4.88
CA LYS A 422 -0.19 -17.53 -4.37
C LYS A 422 0.15 -16.44 -5.38
N CYS A 423 -0.55 -15.31 -5.27
CA CYS A 423 -0.30 -14.13 -6.10
C CYS A 423 0.10 -12.93 -5.23
N ILE A 424 1.30 -12.39 -5.44
CA ILE A 424 1.80 -11.29 -4.61
C ILE A 424 1.08 -9.97 -4.90
N LYS A 425 0.40 -9.84 -6.04
CA LYS A 425 -0.38 -8.66 -6.43
C LYS A 425 -1.88 -9.00 -6.49
N PRO A 426 -2.78 -8.19 -5.92
CA PRO A 426 -4.23 -8.41 -6.08
C PRO A 426 -4.62 -8.31 -7.56
N THR A 427 -5.53 -9.18 -8.01
CA THR A 427 -6.09 -9.16 -9.37
C THR A 427 -7.61 -9.09 -9.30
N GLN A 428 -8.24 -8.37 -10.24
CA GLN A 428 -9.70 -8.24 -10.28
C GLN A 428 -10.29 -9.33 -11.17
N LEU A 429 -11.48 -9.83 -10.84
CA LEU A 429 -12.21 -10.74 -11.72
C LEU A 429 -13.00 -9.95 -12.77
N VAL A 430 -12.97 -10.42 -14.01
CA VAL A 430 -13.73 -9.92 -15.16
C VAL A 430 -14.66 -11.02 -15.70
N PRO A 431 -15.61 -10.70 -16.60
CA PRO A 431 -16.40 -11.70 -17.29
C PRO A 431 -15.53 -12.82 -17.88
N PHE A 432 -16.08 -14.04 -17.93
CA PHE A 432 -15.36 -15.22 -18.38
C PHE A 432 -14.72 -15.03 -19.76
N ASP A 433 -13.44 -15.40 -19.87
CA ASP A 433 -12.68 -15.44 -21.12
C ASP A 433 -11.92 -16.77 -21.21
N TYR A 434 -12.44 -17.66 -22.07
CA TYR A 434 -11.85 -18.97 -22.33
C TYR A 434 -10.38 -18.88 -22.77
N GLY A 435 -10.08 -17.98 -23.70
CA GLY A 435 -8.74 -17.85 -24.27
C GLY A 435 -7.74 -17.39 -23.21
N SER A 436 -8.16 -16.49 -22.33
CA SER A 436 -7.34 -16.03 -21.22
C SER A 436 -6.99 -17.15 -20.23
N LEU A 437 -7.94 -18.01 -19.85
CA LEU A 437 -7.67 -19.17 -18.99
C LEU A 437 -6.84 -20.26 -19.70
N GLU A 438 -7.02 -20.43 -21.00
CA GLU A 438 -6.22 -21.37 -21.78
C GLU A 438 -4.76 -20.90 -21.92
N LEU A 439 -4.54 -19.59 -22.10
CA LEU A 439 -3.21 -19.00 -22.07
C LEU A 439 -2.56 -19.15 -20.69
N LEU A 440 -3.31 -18.97 -19.59
CA LEU A 440 -2.84 -19.26 -18.23
C LEU A 440 -2.33 -20.70 -18.11
N ALA A 441 -3.08 -21.68 -18.62
CA ALA A 441 -2.62 -23.08 -18.64
C ALA A 441 -1.36 -23.27 -19.50
N LEU A 442 -1.24 -22.57 -20.64
CA LEU A 442 -0.07 -22.64 -21.51
C LEU A 442 1.19 -22.11 -20.80
N TYR A 443 1.09 -20.96 -20.13
CA TYR A 443 2.20 -20.37 -19.41
C TYR A 443 2.58 -21.21 -18.18
N ALA A 444 1.60 -21.69 -17.41
CA ALA A 444 1.86 -22.56 -16.26
C ALA A 444 2.54 -23.87 -16.69
N SER A 445 2.12 -24.46 -17.80
CA SER A 445 2.75 -25.66 -18.35
C SER A 445 4.14 -25.43 -18.96
N LYS A 446 4.58 -24.17 -19.11
CA LYS A 446 5.82 -23.81 -19.83
C LYS A 446 5.91 -24.47 -21.22
N LYS A 447 4.78 -24.52 -21.94
CA LYS A 447 4.69 -25.17 -23.26
C LYS A 447 4.91 -26.70 -23.21
N ASN A 448 4.79 -27.33 -22.05
CA ASN A 448 4.77 -28.78 -21.92
C ASN A 448 3.37 -29.30 -22.22
N GLN A 449 3.22 -30.04 -23.32
CA GLN A 449 1.91 -30.48 -23.82
C GLN A 449 1.20 -31.44 -22.85
N VAL A 450 1.91 -32.34 -22.17
CA VAL A 450 1.32 -33.29 -21.22
C VAL A 450 0.71 -32.55 -20.03
N ILE A 451 1.49 -31.59 -19.49
CA ILE A 451 1.04 -30.76 -18.38
C ILE A 451 -0.14 -29.88 -18.80
N PHE A 452 -0.04 -29.20 -19.95
CA PHE A 452 -1.11 -28.38 -20.51
C PHE A 452 -2.41 -29.18 -20.66
N ASN A 453 -2.35 -30.32 -21.35
CA ASN A 453 -3.48 -31.21 -21.57
C ASN A 453 -4.11 -31.67 -20.25
N THR A 454 -3.28 -31.96 -19.25
CA THR A 454 -3.75 -32.36 -17.93
C THR A 454 -4.47 -31.21 -17.23
N ILE A 455 -3.93 -29.99 -17.29
CA ILE A 455 -4.56 -28.80 -16.71
C ILE A 455 -5.95 -28.59 -17.32
N VAL A 456 -6.04 -28.43 -18.65
CA VAL A 456 -7.30 -28.08 -19.33
C VAL A 456 -8.36 -29.18 -19.22
N THR A 457 -7.94 -30.45 -19.18
CA THR A 457 -8.88 -31.58 -19.06
C THR A 457 -9.38 -31.74 -17.63
N LYS A 458 -8.49 -31.73 -16.63
CA LYS A 458 -8.87 -31.95 -15.22
C LYS A 458 -9.52 -30.74 -14.55
N SER A 459 -9.36 -29.55 -15.12
CA SER A 459 -10.04 -28.33 -14.65
C SER A 459 -11.44 -28.14 -15.23
N SER A 460 -11.90 -29.04 -16.10
CA SER A 460 -13.14 -28.90 -16.88
C SER A 460 -13.17 -27.72 -17.86
N LEU A 461 -12.08 -26.96 -18.02
CA LEU A 461 -11.97 -25.92 -19.05
C LEU A 461 -12.21 -26.52 -20.44
N PHE A 462 -11.66 -27.70 -20.72
CA PHE A 462 -11.88 -28.38 -21.99
C PHE A 462 -13.33 -28.82 -22.21
N GLN A 463 -14.18 -28.88 -21.19
CA GLN A 463 -15.60 -29.22 -21.33
C GLN A 463 -16.48 -27.98 -21.54
N TYR A 464 -15.93 -26.79 -21.37
CA TYR A 464 -16.69 -25.55 -21.42
C TYR A 464 -17.21 -25.22 -22.83
N GLY A 465 -18.44 -24.69 -22.90
CA GLY A 465 -19.19 -24.52 -24.16
C GLY A 465 -18.46 -23.67 -25.22
N GLN A 466 -17.79 -22.59 -24.78
CA GLN A 466 -17.02 -21.70 -25.68
C GLN A 466 -15.88 -22.40 -26.43
N ARG A 467 -15.48 -23.62 -26.02
CA ARG A 467 -14.55 -24.45 -26.80
C ARG A 467 -15.08 -24.74 -28.21
N ARG A 468 -16.39 -25.03 -28.32
CA ARG A 468 -17.03 -25.45 -29.57
C ARG A 468 -16.93 -24.36 -30.63
N PHE A 469 -17.04 -23.09 -30.23
CA PHE A 469 -16.84 -21.95 -31.11
C PHE A 469 -15.48 -22.01 -31.84
N PHE A 470 -14.39 -22.28 -31.13
CA PHE A 470 -13.08 -22.43 -31.75
C PHE A 470 -12.92 -23.72 -32.57
N GLU A 471 -13.63 -24.80 -32.21
CA GLU A 471 -13.67 -26.03 -33.03
C GLU A 471 -14.41 -25.79 -34.36
N ASP A 472 -15.45 -24.98 -34.36
CA ASP A 472 -16.22 -24.64 -35.54
C ASP A 472 -15.42 -23.74 -36.49
N ILE A 473 -14.60 -22.81 -35.99
CA ILE A 473 -13.69 -22.02 -36.84
C ILE A 473 -12.76 -22.93 -37.65
N ILE A 474 -12.18 -23.96 -37.01
CA ILE A 474 -11.28 -24.91 -37.69
C ILE A 474 -12.06 -25.83 -38.62
N SER A 475 -13.30 -26.22 -38.26
CA SER A 475 -14.15 -27.07 -39.09
C SER A 475 -14.64 -26.33 -40.34
N THR A 476 -15.04 -25.06 -40.22
CA THR A 476 -15.36 -24.18 -41.35
C THR A 476 -14.15 -24.02 -42.27
N PHE A 477 -12.95 -23.85 -41.72
CA PHE A 477 -11.73 -23.80 -42.52
C PHE A 477 -11.47 -25.09 -43.31
N GLU A 478 -11.68 -26.27 -42.69
CA GLU A 478 -11.52 -27.57 -43.37
C GLU A 478 -12.53 -27.76 -44.51
N GLN A 479 -13.79 -27.34 -44.29
CA GLN A 479 -14.89 -27.43 -45.25
C GLN A 479 -14.89 -26.33 -46.32
N GLU A 480 -13.89 -25.46 -46.34
CA GLU A 480 -13.83 -24.28 -47.22
C GLU A 480 -15.03 -23.31 -47.05
N GLY A 481 -15.61 -23.27 -45.85
CA GLY A 481 -16.72 -22.38 -45.55
C GLY A 481 -16.30 -20.90 -45.47
N ASN A 482 -17.21 -20.02 -45.87
CA ASN A 482 -16.99 -18.57 -45.93
C ASN A 482 -17.44 -17.81 -44.66
N LEU A 483 -17.88 -18.50 -43.62
CA LEU A 483 -18.33 -17.84 -42.39
C LEU A 483 -17.15 -17.20 -41.67
N SER A 484 -17.28 -15.91 -41.35
CA SER A 484 -16.34 -15.21 -40.49
C SER A 484 -16.47 -15.69 -39.04
N PRO A 485 -15.41 -15.61 -38.21
CA PRO A 485 -15.52 -15.90 -36.78
C PRO A 485 -16.62 -15.10 -36.07
N LYS A 486 -16.86 -13.84 -36.48
CA LYS A 486 -17.99 -13.04 -35.99
C LYS A 486 -19.35 -13.65 -36.36
N ALA A 487 -19.51 -14.17 -37.58
CA ALA A 487 -20.73 -14.86 -37.99
C ALA A 487 -20.93 -16.17 -37.21
N ILE A 488 -19.85 -16.95 -37.00
CA ILE A 488 -19.90 -18.18 -36.19
C ILE A 488 -20.28 -17.86 -34.73
N ALA A 489 -19.73 -16.78 -34.16
CA ALA A 489 -20.05 -16.34 -32.80
C ALA A 489 -21.54 -16.00 -32.62
N SER A 490 -22.18 -15.47 -33.68
CA SER A 490 -23.60 -15.09 -33.69
C SER A 490 -24.57 -16.26 -33.88
N LEU A 491 -24.08 -17.47 -34.19
CA LEU A 491 -24.94 -18.64 -34.32
C LEU A 491 -25.65 -18.94 -33.00
N SER A 492 -26.90 -19.41 -33.08
CA SER A 492 -27.73 -19.77 -31.92
C SER A 492 -27.08 -20.83 -31.02
N THR A 493 -26.15 -21.61 -31.56
CA THR A 493 -25.37 -22.62 -30.83
C THR A 493 -24.29 -22.05 -29.92
N HIS A 494 -23.86 -20.79 -30.13
CA HIS A 494 -22.75 -20.17 -29.40
C HIS A 494 -23.15 -18.89 -28.66
N MET A 495 -23.89 -17.98 -29.30
CA MET A 495 -24.35 -16.70 -28.73
C MET A 495 -23.25 -15.90 -27.99
N ILE A 496 -22.05 -15.83 -28.57
CA ILE A 496 -20.90 -15.16 -27.94
C ILE A 496 -20.96 -13.65 -28.24
N THR A 497 -21.07 -12.85 -27.19
CA THR A 497 -21.06 -11.37 -27.26
C THR A 497 -19.75 -10.72 -26.81
N ASN A 498 -18.84 -11.49 -26.20
CA ASN A 498 -17.57 -11.00 -25.69
C ASN A 498 -16.58 -10.72 -26.85
N SER A 499 -16.23 -9.45 -27.07
CA SER A 499 -15.32 -9.03 -28.14
C SER A 499 -13.93 -9.69 -28.05
N SER A 500 -13.36 -9.85 -26.85
CA SER A 500 -12.06 -10.52 -26.65
C SER A 500 -12.06 -11.94 -27.22
N VAL A 501 -13.17 -12.66 -27.06
CA VAL A 501 -13.31 -14.04 -27.55
C VAL A 501 -13.44 -14.06 -29.08
N ILE A 502 -14.18 -13.09 -29.65
CA ILE A 502 -14.35 -12.95 -31.10
C ILE A 502 -13.01 -12.59 -31.77
N ASP A 503 -12.31 -11.57 -31.25
CA ASP A 503 -11.00 -11.13 -31.75
C ASP A 503 -9.98 -12.28 -31.72
N ARG A 504 -10.02 -13.10 -30.66
CA ARG A 504 -9.21 -14.32 -30.57
C ARG A 504 -9.55 -15.33 -31.65
N GLY A 505 -10.84 -15.51 -31.94
CA GLY A 505 -11.31 -16.36 -33.04
C GLY A 505 -10.84 -15.88 -34.41
N GLU A 506 -10.83 -14.56 -34.64
CA GLU A 506 -10.27 -13.94 -35.84
C GLU A 506 -8.77 -14.21 -35.97
N ALA A 507 -8.00 -14.00 -34.90
CA ALA A 507 -6.57 -14.30 -34.87
C ALA A 507 -6.28 -15.79 -35.14
N LEU A 508 -7.11 -16.71 -34.63
CA LEU A 508 -7.01 -18.14 -34.92
C LEU A 508 -7.30 -18.44 -36.40
N SER A 509 -8.36 -17.86 -36.96
CA SER A 509 -8.75 -18.01 -38.37
C SER A 509 -7.64 -17.53 -39.33
N GLU A 510 -7.04 -16.38 -39.03
CA GLU A 510 -5.90 -15.87 -39.79
C GLU A 510 -4.67 -16.78 -39.63
N SER A 511 -4.39 -17.23 -38.40
CA SER A 511 -3.28 -18.14 -38.11
C SER A 511 -3.40 -19.46 -38.89
N VAL A 512 -4.60 -20.03 -39.01
CA VAL A 512 -4.79 -21.30 -39.74
C VAL A 512 -4.62 -21.13 -41.24
N ARG A 513 -5.14 -20.02 -41.81
CA ARG A 513 -4.95 -19.69 -43.24
C ARG A 513 -3.49 -19.45 -43.58
N THR A 514 -2.77 -18.73 -42.72
CA THR A 514 -1.33 -18.47 -42.88
C THR A 514 -0.52 -19.76 -42.76
N LEU A 515 -0.85 -20.60 -41.80
CA LEU A 515 -0.21 -21.90 -41.60
C LEU A 515 -0.39 -22.79 -42.84
N PHE A 516 -1.62 -22.87 -43.36
CA PHE A 516 -1.95 -23.65 -44.55
C PHE A 516 -1.12 -23.22 -45.76
N LYS A 517 -1.14 -21.93 -46.11
CA LYS A 517 -0.35 -21.39 -47.24
C LYS A 517 1.15 -21.69 -47.09
N ARG A 518 1.66 -21.63 -45.85
CA ARG A 518 3.06 -21.94 -45.55
C ARG A 518 3.38 -23.41 -45.74
N ILE A 519 2.48 -24.32 -45.36
CA ILE A 519 2.65 -25.77 -45.53
C ILE A 519 2.58 -26.13 -47.02
N GLU A 520 1.53 -25.66 -47.70
CA GLU A 520 1.31 -25.85 -49.14
C GLU A 520 2.54 -25.40 -49.95
N LYS A 521 3.00 -24.17 -49.77
CA LYS A 521 4.21 -23.65 -50.43
C LYS A 521 5.44 -24.52 -50.16
N LYS A 522 5.62 -25.03 -48.95
CA LYS A 522 6.77 -25.87 -48.59
C LYS A 522 6.73 -27.26 -49.22
N ILE A 523 5.53 -27.80 -49.47
CA ILE A 523 5.37 -29.10 -50.11
C ILE A 523 5.60 -28.95 -51.61
N HIS A 524 4.99 -27.98 -52.27
CA HIS A 524 5.22 -27.72 -53.71
C HIS A 524 6.68 -27.42 -54.06
N LEU A 525 7.46 -26.82 -53.14
CA LEU A 525 8.90 -26.58 -53.35
C LEU A 525 9.76 -27.86 -53.26
N ARG A 526 9.23 -28.95 -52.70
CA ARG A 526 10.02 -30.16 -52.37
C ARG A 526 9.54 -31.42 -53.08
N TYR A 527 8.31 -31.42 -53.56
CA TYR A 527 7.66 -32.57 -54.16
C TYR A 527 6.95 -32.11 -55.44
N GLN A 528 7.01 -32.94 -56.49
CA GLN A 528 6.07 -32.81 -57.60
C GLN A 528 4.71 -33.29 -57.10
N VAL A 529 3.68 -32.48 -57.32
CA VAL A 529 2.31 -32.72 -56.86
C VAL A 529 1.44 -32.76 -58.12
N GLU A 530 0.85 -33.91 -58.41
CA GLU A 530 0.01 -34.19 -59.57
C GLU A 530 -1.43 -33.70 -59.35
N ASP A 531 -1.97 -33.84 -58.14
CA ASP A 531 -3.29 -33.32 -57.71
C ASP A 531 -3.16 -32.28 -56.58
N PRO A 532 -3.09 -30.98 -56.94
CA PRO A 532 -3.04 -29.89 -55.97
C PRO A 532 -4.25 -29.86 -55.03
N ASP A 533 -5.43 -30.27 -55.45
CA ASP A 533 -6.65 -30.16 -54.64
C ASP A 533 -6.76 -31.29 -53.62
N ALA A 534 -6.34 -32.51 -53.97
CA ALA A 534 -6.16 -33.60 -53.00
C ALA A 534 -5.15 -33.22 -51.92
N LEU A 535 -4.01 -32.60 -52.30
CA LEU A 535 -3.02 -32.11 -51.35
C LEU A 535 -3.61 -31.07 -50.39
N LYS A 536 -4.34 -30.06 -50.90
CA LYS A 536 -4.99 -29.04 -50.06
C LYS A 536 -5.94 -29.69 -49.05
N LYS A 537 -6.77 -30.64 -49.49
CA LYS A 537 -7.69 -31.38 -48.61
C LYS A 537 -6.93 -32.16 -47.54
N ALA A 538 -5.83 -32.83 -47.91
CA ALA A 538 -4.98 -33.54 -46.96
C ALA A 538 -4.36 -32.59 -45.92
N ILE A 539 -3.80 -31.45 -46.34
CA ILE A 539 -3.21 -30.45 -45.43
C ILE A 539 -4.27 -29.99 -44.41
N ARG A 540 -5.48 -29.62 -44.86
CA ARG A 540 -6.55 -29.18 -43.96
C ARG A 540 -6.95 -30.27 -42.96
N ARG A 541 -7.10 -31.51 -43.44
CA ARG A 541 -7.41 -32.66 -42.59
C ARG A 541 -6.32 -32.89 -41.53
N HIS A 542 -5.04 -32.83 -41.89
CA HIS A 542 -3.94 -32.99 -40.93
C HIS A 542 -3.87 -31.85 -39.92
N ILE A 543 -4.14 -30.61 -40.34
CA ILE A 543 -4.28 -29.47 -39.42
C ILE A 543 -5.39 -29.77 -38.40
N ARG A 544 -6.57 -30.20 -38.83
CA ARG A 544 -7.69 -30.51 -37.91
C ARG A 544 -7.37 -31.67 -36.97
N ILE A 545 -6.86 -32.79 -37.49
CA ILE A 545 -6.46 -33.94 -36.67
C ILE A 545 -5.48 -33.51 -35.58
N ARG A 546 -4.46 -32.74 -35.96
CA ARG A 546 -3.43 -32.28 -35.02
C ARG A 546 -3.99 -31.28 -34.02
N TYR A 547 -4.81 -30.33 -34.45
CA TYR A 547 -5.49 -29.37 -33.58
C TYR A 547 -6.36 -30.07 -32.53
N ASN A 548 -7.12 -31.10 -32.92
CA ASN A 548 -7.94 -31.88 -32.00
C ASN A 548 -7.08 -32.63 -30.96
N ALA A 549 -5.96 -33.21 -31.39
CA ALA A 549 -5.04 -33.96 -30.51
C ALA A 549 -4.34 -33.07 -29.46
N GLU A 550 -4.11 -31.79 -29.76
CA GLU A 550 -3.36 -30.89 -28.87
C GLU A 550 -4.21 -30.23 -27.78
N LYS A 551 -5.54 -30.38 -27.83
CA LYS A 551 -6.53 -29.86 -26.86
C LYS A 551 -6.48 -28.33 -26.62
N ALA A 552 -5.53 -27.61 -27.20
CA ALA A 552 -5.53 -26.16 -27.32
C ALA A 552 -6.54 -25.75 -28.39
N ARG A 553 -7.33 -24.71 -28.12
CA ARG A 553 -8.52 -24.37 -28.89
C ARG A 553 -8.48 -22.93 -29.36
N SER A 554 -8.11 -21.99 -28.50
CA SER A 554 -7.99 -20.59 -28.91
C SER A 554 -6.68 -20.26 -29.65
N PHE A 555 -5.73 -21.21 -29.73
CA PHE A 555 -4.44 -21.03 -30.41
C PHE A 555 -3.79 -22.35 -30.86
N PHE A 556 -2.75 -22.26 -31.70
CA PHE A 556 -1.88 -23.39 -32.05
C PHE A 556 -0.72 -23.56 -31.07
N PHE A 557 -0.54 -24.76 -30.52
CA PHE A 557 0.52 -25.02 -29.56
C PHE A 557 1.92 -24.83 -30.19
N PRO A 558 2.96 -24.44 -29.43
CA PRO A 558 4.30 -24.26 -29.97
C PRO A 558 4.81 -25.46 -30.78
N LYS A 559 5.45 -25.16 -31.92
CA LYS A 559 5.93 -26.14 -32.92
C LYS A 559 4.81 -26.90 -33.69
N PHE A 560 3.55 -26.45 -33.65
CA PHE A 560 2.42 -27.03 -34.40
C PHE A 560 2.75 -27.30 -35.87
N SER A 561 3.19 -26.25 -36.58
CA SER A 561 3.51 -26.33 -38.01
C SER A 561 4.54 -27.42 -38.33
N LYS A 562 5.56 -27.60 -37.49
CA LYS A 562 6.58 -28.64 -37.71
C LYS A 562 5.97 -30.04 -37.58
N ARG A 563 5.06 -30.24 -36.64
CA ARG A 563 4.41 -31.54 -36.42
C ARG A 563 3.46 -31.91 -37.55
N VAL A 564 2.65 -30.95 -38.02
CA VAL A 564 1.78 -31.15 -39.19
C VAL A 564 2.61 -31.46 -40.44
N MET A 565 3.68 -30.69 -40.70
CA MET A 565 4.60 -30.95 -41.81
C MET A 565 5.21 -32.36 -41.75
N ASN A 566 5.66 -32.79 -40.57
CA ASN A 566 6.26 -34.11 -40.41
C ASN A 566 5.26 -35.25 -40.65
N GLN A 567 3.99 -35.07 -40.25
CA GLN A 567 2.94 -36.06 -40.52
C GLN A 567 2.68 -36.17 -42.03
N ILE A 568 2.46 -35.03 -42.70
CA ILE A 568 2.22 -35.01 -44.16
C ILE A 568 3.42 -35.60 -44.92
N GLN A 569 4.65 -35.25 -44.53
CA GLN A 569 5.86 -35.84 -45.14
C GLN A 569 6.01 -37.33 -44.89
N GLY A 570 5.54 -37.83 -43.73
CA GLY A 570 5.52 -39.27 -43.43
C GLY A 570 4.57 -40.00 -44.37
N ASP A 571 3.36 -39.48 -44.53
CA ASP A 571 2.33 -40.08 -45.37
C ASP A 571 2.72 -40.04 -46.86
N LEU A 572 3.25 -38.91 -47.34
CA LEU A 572 3.78 -38.78 -48.71
C LEU A 572 4.93 -39.77 -48.99
N ARG A 573 5.80 -40.03 -48.00
CA ARG A 573 6.91 -41.00 -48.15
C ARG A 573 6.43 -42.44 -48.18
N LEU A 574 5.36 -42.77 -47.46
CA LEU A 574 4.76 -44.11 -47.47
C LEU A 574 4.15 -44.40 -48.85
N GLN A 575 3.44 -43.43 -49.43
CA GLN A 575 2.82 -43.61 -50.75
C GLN A 575 3.84 -43.68 -51.89
N LEU A 576 4.92 -42.89 -51.83
CA LEU A 576 6.03 -43.01 -52.79
C LEU A 576 6.76 -44.36 -52.70
N LYS A 577 6.76 -45.03 -51.53
CA LYS A 577 7.29 -46.40 -51.39
C LYS A 577 6.33 -47.48 -51.89
N GLU A 578 5.03 -47.19 -51.88
CA GLU A 578 3.96 -48.10 -52.31
C GLU A 578 3.58 -47.93 -53.79
N GLY A 579 4.24 -47.04 -54.53
CA GLY A 579 4.02 -46.84 -55.97
C GLY A 579 2.78 -46.02 -56.32
N PHE A 580 2.19 -45.31 -55.36
CA PHE A 580 1.06 -44.40 -55.60
C PHE A 580 1.56 -42.96 -55.80
N SER A 581 1.22 -42.36 -56.95
CA SER A 581 1.44 -40.94 -57.22
C SER A 581 0.31 -40.08 -56.65
N PHE A 582 0.61 -38.81 -56.36
CA PHE A 582 -0.26 -37.86 -55.67
C PHE A 582 -0.28 -36.54 -56.39
#